data_AF-A0A532T7E2-F1
#
_entry.id   AF-A0A532T7E2-F1
#
_cell.length_a   1.000
_cell.length_b   1.000
_cell.length_c   1.000
_cell.angle_alpha   90.00
_cell.angle_beta   90.00
_cell.angle_gamma   90.00
#
_symmetry.space_group_name_H-M   'P 1'
#
loop_
_entity.id
_entity.type
_entity.pdbx_description
1 polymer ?
#
loop_
_entity_poly.entity_id
_entity_poly.type
_entity_poly.pdbx_seq_one_letter_code
_entity_poly.pdbx_strand_id
1 'polypeptide(L)'
;MSAIGNTISTRRQWNKNIEIMEKKPAALKVFKNQAIRGFIIWVFGVISEGLLNGLLLDVILGESDIGIRLGNELFRINVLQTVGIATIIISGIYAYCLYKGWSTKKILILSLTLSIIVLLLRPLVIELGNAYMVDFRSPWNNWINRDFWTNLTYILIVPFINRFTPLVPFFSLSLFGLIAGSYIGEGRITKNFLKWSYLSALFLFITAIISGLILGFDLEGDSLFLFSFVAAGEIAIGTLILQLVDYRGKAEKFGKKSIFFRRFNMLLLTIWCFQWVTIFPVLIFDAVTGWGALDGKLNGYQLLLLLAIVVLFWYIIVRLWEKVEFKGSFEWLTIAILSKGRADAGDRLKIQEILYNPESIVIKEKD
;
A
#
# COMPACT_ATOMS: atom_id res chain seq x y z
N MET A 1 2.72 4.83 2.75
CA MET A 1 2.62 4.56 4.24
C MET A 1 2.68 3.09 4.75
N SER A 2 2.01 2.08 4.16
CA SER A 2 1.80 0.72 4.74
C SER A 2 2.98 0.07 5.50
N ALA A 3 4.19 0.16 4.96
CA ALA A 3 5.42 -0.37 5.55
C ALA A 3 5.70 0.06 7.01
N ILE A 4 5.27 1.25 7.41
CA ILE A 4 5.42 1.77 8.79
C ILE A 4 4.61 0.90 9.76
N GLY A 5 3.30 0.73 9.49
CA GLY A 5 2.41 -0.09 10.31
C GLY A 5 2.81 -1.56 10.32
N ASN A 6 3.31 -2.07 9.18
CA ASN A 6 3.86 -3.42 9.11
C ASN A 6 5.10 -3.60 10.01
N THR A 7 6.02 -2.64 10.01
CA THR A 7 7.23 -2.65 10.85
C THR A 7 6.87 -2.63 12.34
N ILE A 8 5.93 -1.77 12.74
CA ILE A 8 5.42 -1.69 14.13
C ILE A 8 4.73 -3.01 14.52
N SER A 9 3.92 -3.61 13.65
CA SER A 9 3.34 -4.95 13.83
C SER A 9 4.41 -6.01 14.06
N THR A 10 5.44 -6.05 13.21
CA THR A 10 6.56 -6.99 13.31
C THR A 10 7.30 -6.83 14.65
N ARG A 11 7.50 -5.59 15.14
CA ARG A 11 8.11 -5.34 16.46
C ARG A 11 7.21 -5.78 17.62
N ARG A 12 5.92 -5.42 17.61
CA ARG A 12 4.94 -5.84 18.64
C ARG A 12 4.85 -7.38 18.71
N GLN A 13 4.84 -8.07 17.56
CA GLN A 13 4.87 -9.54 17.51
C GLN A 13 6.21 -10.12 17.96
N TRP A 14 7.34 -9.49 17.66
CA TRP A 14 8.66 -9.92 18.13
C TRP A 14 8.75 -9.90 19.67
N ASN A 15 8.36 -8.79 20.30
CA ASN A 15 8.36 -8.64 21.75
C ASN A 15 7.50 -9.74 22.42
N LYS A 16 6.22 -9.89 22.02
CA LYS A 16 5.33 -10.92 22.59
C LYS A 16 5.84 -12.37 22.38
N ASN A 17 6.68 -12.63 21.37
CA ASN A 17 7.25 -13.96 21.18
C ASN A 17 8.56 -14.17 21.95
N ILE A 18 9.42 -13.16 22.10
CA ILE A 18 10.71 -13.32 22.79
C ILE A 18 10.57 -13.53 24.31
N GLU A 19 9.44 -13.12 24.88
CA GLU A 19 9.03 -13.42 26.26
C GLU A 19 8.74 -14.92 26.49
N ILE A 20 8.48 -15.70 25.43
CA ILE A 20 7.94 -17.07 25.50
C ILE A 20 8.84 -18.10 24.78
N MET A 21 9.68 -17.67 23.84
CA MET A 21 10.53 -18.55 23.03
C MET A 21 11.83 -17.89 22.57
N GLU A 22 12.84 -18.71 22.27
CA GLU A 22 14.15 -18.28 21.79
C GLU A 22 14.11 -17.39 20.53
N LYS A 23 15.17 -16.59 20.35
CA LYS A 23 15.35 -15.63 19.25
C LYS A 23 15.10 -16.21 17.85
N LYS A 24 15.55 -17.44 17.57
CA LYS A 24 15.43 -18.07 16.24
C LYS A 24 13.99 -18.54 15.95
N PRO A 25 13.32 -19.34 16.82
CA PRO A 25 11.88 -19.59 16.76
C PRO A 25 11.02 -18.32 16.68
N ALA A 26 11.32 -17.30 17.51
CA ALA A 26 10.57 -16.04 17.52
C ALA A 26 10.65 -15.32 16.16
N ALA A 27 11.84 -15.21 15.57
CA ALA A 27 12.05 -14.57 14.27
C ALA A 27 11.29 -15.29 13.15
N LEU A 28 11.39 -16.63 13.12
CA LEU A 28 10.73 -17.45 12.10
C LEU A 28 9.19 -17.39 12.22
N LYS A 29 8.66 -17.39 13.44
CA LYS A 29 7.22 -17.28 13.73
C LYS A 29 6.66 -15.91 13.31
N VAL A 30 7.38 -14.82 13.60
CA VAL A 30 7.03 -13.47 13.18
C VAL A 30 7.09 -13.33 11.65
N PHE A 31 8.17 -13.82 11.02
CA PHE A 31 8.30 -13.81 9.57
C PHE A 31 7.18 -14.62 8.91
N LYS A 32 6.88 -15.83 9.38
CA LYS A 32 5.79 -16.68 8.85
C LYS A 32 4.42 -15.97 8.89
N ASN A 33 4.08 -15.33 10.01
CA ASN A 33 2.82 -14.57 10.12
C ASN A 33 2.72 -13.46 9.06
N GLN A 34 3.80 -12.69 8.89
CA GLN A 34 3.82 -11.56 7.96
C GLN A 34 3.97 -12.00 6.49
N ALA A 35 4.63 -13.13 6.23
CA ALA A 35 4.69 -13.75 4.92
C ALA A 35 3.31 -14.23 4.45
N ILE A 36 2.56 -14.91 5.33
CA ILE A 36 1.16 -15.29 5.07
C ILE A 36 0.30 -14.04 4.85
N ARG A 37 0.46 -12.99 5.65
CA ARG A 37 -0.27 -11.73 5.48
C ARG A 37 0.01 -11.06 4.13
N GLY A 38 1.28 -10.94 3.75
CA GLY A 38 1.67 -10.35 2.46
C GLY A 38 1.20 -11.18 1.27
N PHE A 39 1.20 -12.51 1.39
CA PHE A 39 0.64 -13.42 0.39
C PHE A 39 -0.88 -13.27 0.26
N ILE A 40 -1.64 -13.17 1.36
CA ILE A 40 -3.09 -12.91 1.32
C ILE A 40 -3.39 -11.58 0.61
N ILE A 41 -2.64 -10.51 0.90
CA ILE A 41 -2.79 -9.21 0.23
C ILE A 41 -2.48 -9.33 -1.28
N TRP A 42 -1.44 -10.08 -1.65
CA TRP A 42 -1.11 -10.34 -3.06
C TRP A 42 -2.22 -11.12 -3.78
N VAL A 43 -2.76 -12.17 -3.16
CA VAL A 43 -3.90 -12.95 -3.71
C VAL A 43 -5.15 -12.08 -3.86
N PHE A 44 -5.47 -11.22 -2.89
CA PHE A 44 -6.58 -10.27 -3.03
C PHE A 44 -6.32 -9.21 -4.11
N GLY A 45 -5.07 -8.84 -4.39
CA GLY A 45 -4.71 -8.05 -5.57
C GLY A 45 -5.00 -8.75 -6.89
N VAL A 46 -4.63 -10.04 -7.02
CA VAL A 46 -4.94 -10.84 -8.23
C VAL A 46 -6.45 -11.04 -8.42
N ILE A 47 -7.20 -11.26 -7.34
CA ILE A 47 -8.67 -11.36 -7.37
C ILE A 47 -9.31 -10.00 -7.70
N SER A 48 -8.80 -8.90 -7.14
CA SER A 48 -9.22 -7.53 -7.43
C SER A 48 -9.14 -7.25 -8.92
N GLU A 49 -7.95 -7.37 -9.52
CA GLU A 49 -7.79 -6.95 -10.92
C GLU A 49 -8.45 -7.93 -11.90
N GLY A 50 -8.13 -9.22 -11.84
CA GLY A 50 -8.65 -10.19 -12.81
C GLY A 50 -10.16 -10.40 -12.75
N LEU A 51 -10.71 -10.61 -11.55
CA LEU A 51 -12.10 -11.05 -11.39
C LEU A 51 -13.09 -9.92 -11.10
N LEU A 52 -12.68 -8.90 -10.33
CA LEU A 52 -13.59 -7.84 -9.87
C LEU A 52 -13.53 -6.57 -10.74
N ASN A 53 -12.34 -6.14 -11.16
CA ASN A 53 -12.17 -4.92 -11.97
C ASN A 53 -12.17 -5.22 -13.48
N GLY A 54 -11.66 -6.38 -13.91
CA GLY A 54 -11.76 -6.89 -15.28
C GLY A 54 -13.11 -7.53 -15.55
N LEU A 55 -13.17 -8.86 -15.34
CA LEU A 55 -14.29 -9.71 -15.76
C LEU A 55 -15.68 -9.16 -15.38
N LEU A 56 -15.87 -8.71 -14.14
CA LEU A 56 -17.19 -8.23 -13.70
C LEU A 56 -17.57 -6.88 -14.32
N LEU A 57 -16.62 -5.98 -14.59
CA LEU A 57 -16.88 -4.72 -15.27
C LEU A 57 -17.15 -4.92 -16.76
N ASP A 58 -16.34 -5.74 -17.44
CA ASP A 58 -16.55 -6.11 -18.85
C ASP A 58 -17.94 -6.75 -19.07
N VAL A 59 -18.38 -7.62 -18.15
CA VAL A 59 -19.72 -8.22 -18.17
C VAL A 59 -20.84 -7.19 -17.95
N ILE A 60 -20.64 -6.18 -17.09
CA ILE A 60 -21.61 -5.09 -16.90
C ILE A 60 -21.69 -4.19 -18.14
N LEU A 61 -20.58 -4.00 -18.86
CA LEU A 61 -20.50 -3.16 -20.06
C LEU A 61 -20.89 -3.89 -21.35
N GLY A 62 -21.06 -5.22 -21.32
CA GLY A 62 -21.51 -6.03 -22.47
C GLY A 62 -20.41 -6.35 -23.47
N GLU A 63 -19.14 -6.35 -23.04
CA GLU A 63 -17.96 -6.57 -23.89
C GLU A 63 -17.84 -8.04 -24.35
N SER A 64 -17.45 -8.26 -25.62
CA SER A 64 -17.45 -9.60 -26.23
C SER A 64 -16.31 -10.52 -25.76
N ASP A 65 -15.12 -9.96 -25.55
CA ASP A 65 -13.87 -10.73 -25.40
C ASP A 65 -13.44 -10.95 -23.94
N ILE A 66 -14.43 -11.24 -23.08
CA ILE A 66 -14.27 -11.41 -21.62
C ILE A 66 -13.09 -12.33 -21.25
N GLY A 67 -12.89 -13.43 -21.99
CA GLY A 67 -11.78 -14.37 -21.74
C GLY A 67 -10.39 -13.80 -22.04
N ILE A 68 -10.26 -12.97 -23.08
CA ILE A 68 -9.00 -12.32 -23.44
C ILE A 68 -8.70 -11.22 -22.43
N ARG A 69 -9.73 -10.42 -22.06
CA ARG A 69 -9.61 -9.34 -21.06
C ARG A 69 -9.30 -9.87 -19.66
N LEU A 70 -9.99 -10.91 -19.17
CA LEU A 70 -9.66 -11.59 -17.91
C LEU A 70 -8.17 -11.97 -17.86
N GLY A 71 -7.63 -12.54 -18.94
CA GLY A 71 -6.20 -12.83 -19.05
C GLY A 71 -5.34 -11.57 -18.93
N ASN A 72 -5.64 -10.53 -19.72
CA ASN A 72 -4.93 -9.25 -19.70
C ASN A 72 -4.89 -8.62 -18.28
N GLU A 73 -6.02 -8.64 -17.57
CA GLU A 73 -6.15 -8.10 -16.21
C GLU A 73 -5.45 -8.95 -15.15
N LEU A 74 -5.34 -10.28 -15.33
CA LEU A 74 -4.50 -11.13 -14.48
C LEU A 74 -3.00 -10.81 -14.60
N PHE A 75 -2.55 -10.29 -15.75
CA PHE A 75 -1.20 -9.74 -15.92
C PHE A 75 -1.08 -8.26 -15.46
N ARG A 76 -2.18 -7.57 -15.11
CA ARG A 76 -2.11 -6.24 -14.48
C ARG A 76 -1.78 -6.36 -12.99
N ILE A 77 -0.49 -6.27 -12.70
CA ILE A 77 -0.02 -6.12 -11.32
C ILE A 77 -0.19 -4.68 -10.86
N ASN A 78 -1.05 -4.53 -9.85
CA ASN A 78 -1.47 -3.27 -9.23
C ASN A 78 -0.80 -3.09 -7.86
N VAL A 79 -1.12 -1.97 -7.17
CA VAL A 79 -0.56 -1.57 -5.88
C VAL A 79 -0.65 -2.67 -4.82
N LEU A 80 -1.72 -3.47 -4.79
CA LEU A 80 -1.91 -4.50 -3.78
C LEU A 80 -0.86 -5.62 -3.88
N GLN A 81 -0.55 -6.10 -5.07
CA GLN A 81 0.49 -7.11 -5.28
C GLN A 81 1.87 -6.56 -4.86
N THR A 82 2.19 -5.31 -5.23
CA THR A 82 3.42 -4.62 -4.83
C THR A 82 3.50 -4.42 -3.30
N VAL A 83 2.40 -4.03 -2.64
CA VAL A 83 2.32 -3.92 -1.17
C VAL A 83 2.42 -5.28 -0.49
N GLY A 84 1.85 -6.33 -1.06
CA GLY A 84 1.96 -7.71 -0.58
C GLY A 84 3.42 -8.19 -0.59
N ILE A 85 4.09 -8.10 -1.73
CA ILE A 85 5.51 -8.45 -1.89
C ILE A 85 6.40 -7.62 -0.97
N ALA A 86 6.21 -6.30 -0.93
CA ALA A 86 6.97 -5.42 -0.04
C ALA A 86 6.76 -5.79 1.44
N THR A 87 5.53 -6.16 1.85
CA THR A 87 5.23 -6.64 3.20
C THR A 87 6.02 -7.89 3.56
N ILE A 88 6.17 -8.84 2.64
CA ILE A 88 6.99 -10.05 2.86
C ILE A 88 8.46 -9.67 3.06
N ILE A 89 9.04 -8.91 2.11
CA ILE A 89 10.48 -8.60 2.09
C ILE A 89 10.89 -7.72 3.29
N ILE A 90 10.14 -6.64 3.59
CA ILE A 90 10.39 -5.79 4.77
C ILE A 90 10.36 -6.61 6.06
N SER A 91 9.39 -7.52 6.19
CA SER A 91 9.24 -8.33 7.40
C SER A 91 10.39 -9.32 7.56
N GLY A 92 10.90 -9.90 6.46
CA GLY A 92 12.10 -10.73 6.46
C GLY A 92 13.34 -9.95 6.91
N ILE A 93 13.60 -8.79 6.28
CA ILE A 93 14.73 -7.90 6.62
C ILE A 93 14.64 -7.50 8.10
N TYR A 94 13.49 -7.02 8.55
CA TYR A 94 13.36 -6.48 9.91
C TYR A 94 13.37 -7.58 10.99
N ALA A 95 12.73 -8.73 10.75
CA ALA A 95 12.83 -9.88 11.67
C ALA A 95 14.27 -10.41 11.76
N TYR A 96 15.04 -10.37 10.67
CA TYR A 96 16.47 -10.70 10.69
C TYR A 96 17.30 -9.68 11.48
N CYS A 97 17.05 -8.37 11.32
CA CYS A 97 17.70 -7.35 12.14
C CYS A 97 17.39 -7.50 13.63
N LEU A 98 16.13 -7.79 13.99
CA LEU A 98 15.71 -8.05 15.38
C LEU A 98 16.36 -9.33 15.94
N TYR A 99 16.39 -10.41 15.16
CA TYR A 99 17.09 -11.65 15.49
C TYR A 99 18.58 -11.42 15.81
N LYS A 100 19.25 -10.60 15.00
CA LYS A 100 20.66 -10.22 15.19
C LYS A 100 20.88 -9.14 16.25
N GLY A 101 19.83 -8.64 16.91
CA GLY A 101 19.94 -7.58 17.93
C GLY A 101 20.48 -6.26 17.40
N TRP A 102 20.21 -5.92 16.14
CA TRP A 102 20.72 -4.70 15.52
C TRP A 102 20.00 -3.45 16.06
N SER A 103 20.79 -2.42 16.36
CA SER A 103 20.25 -1.11 16.77
C SER A 103 19.59 -0.36 15.61
N THR A 104 18.70 0.57 15.94
CA THR A 104 17.99 1.46 15.01
C THR A 104 18.94 2.14 14.02
N LYS A 105 20.15 2.53 14.45
CA LYS A 105 21.20 3.09 13.58
C LYS A 105 21.70 2.09 12.52
N LYS A 106 21.89 0.80 12.86
CA LYS A 106 22.27 -0.24 11.89
C LYS A 106 21.14 -0.55 10.91
N ILE A 107 19.90 -0.59 11.39
CA ILE A 107 18.70 -0.78 10.56
C ILE A 107 18.52 0.39 9.58
N LEU A 108 18.72 1.63 10.04
CA LEU A 108 18.70 2.82 9.19
C LEU A 108 19.78 2.76 8.10
N ILE A 109 21.03 2.41 8.46
CA ILE A 109 22.12 2.29 7.48
C ILE A 109 21.79 1.23 6.43
N LEU A 110 21.39 0.01 6.84
CA LEU A 110 20.99 -1.05 5.90
C LEU A 110 19.86 -0.59 4.98
N SER A 111 18.82 0.03 5.54
CA SER A 111 17.64 0.44 4.78
C SER A 111 17.96 1.54 3.77
N LEU A 112 18.82 2.51 4.13
CA LEU A 112 19.30 3.53 3.19
C LEU A 112 20.19 2.94 2.09
N THR A 113 21.13 2.06 2.42
CA THR A 113 21.97 1.37 1.44
C THR A 113 21.12 0.54 0.47
N LEU A 114 20.13 -0.21 0.96
CA LEU A 114 19.19 -0.94 0.11
C LEU A 114 18.31 -0.01 -0.73
N SER A 115 17.85 1.13 -0.20
CA SER A 115 17.09 2.13 -0.98
C SER A 115 17.91 2.69 -2.14
N ILE A 116 19.18 3.02 -1.90
CA ILE A 116 20.10 3.51 -2.93
C ILE A 116 20.35 2.41 -3.99
N ILE A 117 20.61 1.17 -3.57
CA ILE A 117 20.78 0.03 -4.48
C ILE A 117 19.52 -0.17 -5.35
N VAL A 118 18.32 -0.13 -4.76
CA VAL A 118 17.05 -0.25 -5.52
C VAL A 118 16.89 0.86 -6.55
N LEU A 119 17.21 2.11 -6.20
CA LEU A 119 17.15 3.24 -7.14
C LEU A 119 18.18 3.10 -8.27
N LEU A 120 19.41 2.69 -7.97
CA LEU A 120 20.47 2.46 -8.96
C LEU A 120 20.20 1.23 -9.85
N LEU A 121 19.45 0.24 -9.37
CA LEU A 121 19.03 -0.92 -10.15
C LEU A 121 17.90 -0.60 -11.15
N ARG A 122 17.14 0.51 -11.02
CA ARG A 122 16.04 0.86 -11.94
C ARG A 122 16.43 0.77 -13.43
N PRO A 123 17.48 1.44 -13.93
CA PRO A 123 17.85 1.35 -15.35
C PRO A 123 18.18 -0.09 -15.78
N LEU A 124 18.87 -0.87 -14.94
CA LEU A 124 19.19 -2.27 -15.24
C LEU A 124 17.92 -3.14 -15.28
N VAL A 125 16.97 -2.94 -14.36
CA VAL A 125 15.69 -3.67 -14.33
C VAL A 125 14.83 -3.35 -15.55
N ILE A 126 14.80 -2.08 -15.98
CA ILE A 126 14.11 -1.66 -17.21
C ILE A 126 14.76 -2.28 -18.45
N GLU A 127 16.10 -2.30 -18.51
CA GLU A 127 16.81 -2.81 -19.69
C GLU A 127 16.78 -4.35 -19.79
N LEU A 128 16.86 -5.06 -18.66
CA LEU A 128 16.57 -6.49 -18.60
C LEU A 128 15.11 -6.78 -18.99
N GLY A 129 14.17 -5.89 -18.64
CA GLY A 129 12.80 -5.92 -19.14
C GLY A 129 12.75 -5.79 -20.67
N ASN A 130 13.36 -4.74 -21.24
CA ASN A 130 13.40 -4.50 -22.69
C ASN A 130 14.01 -5.71 -23.44
N ALA A 131 15.10 -6.28 -22.92
CA ALA A 131 15.89 -7.32 -23.60
C ALA A 131 15.27 -8.74 -23.53
N TYR A 132 14.65 -9.11 -22.41
CA TYR A 132 14.12 -10.47 -22.20
C TYR A 132 12.60 -10.58 -22.28
N MET A 133 11.87 -9.47 -22.31
CA MET A 133 10.41 -9.45 -22.40
C MET A 133 9.94 -8.52 -23.52
N VAL A 134 9.79 -9.11 -24.71
CA VAL A 134 9.18 -8.47 -25.89
C VAL A 134 7.84 -7.87 -25.48
N ASP A 135 7.72 -6.55 -25.67
CA ASP A 135 6.59 -5.73 -25.24
C ASP A 135 6.22 -5.85 -23.75
N PHE A 136 7.19 -5.89 -22.82
CA PHE A 136 6.87 -5.81 -21.37
C PHE A 136 6.10 -4.53 -20.98
N ARG A 137 6.16 -3.49 -21.83
CA ARG A 137 5.41 -2.23 -21.70
C ARG A 137 3.95 -2.34 -22.20
N SER A 138 3.63 -3.39 -22.95
CA SER A 138 2.28 -3.78 -23.37
C SER A 138 2.08 -5.31 -23.21
N PRO A 139 2.31 -5.87 -22.01
CA PRO A 139 2.47 -7.31 -21.82
C PRO A 139 1.16 -8.09 -22.05
N TRP A 140 0.04 -7.38 -22.08
CA TRP A 140 -1.32 -7.86 -22.36
C TRP A 140 -1.45 -8.46 -23.78
N ASN A 141 -0.91 -7.80 -24.81
CA ASN A 141 -1.31 -8.06 -26.21
C ASN A 141 -0.93 -9.44 -26.79
N ASN A 142 -0.18 -10.28 -26.06
CA ASN A 142 0.36 -11.54 -26.57
C ASN A 142 0.40 -12.69 -25.55
N TRP A 143 -0.30 -12.63 -24.41
CA TRP A 143 -0.21 -13.69 -23.40
C TRP A 143 -0.69 -15.07 -23.90
N ILE A 144 -1.69 -15.09 -24.79
CA ILE A 144 -2.23 -16.30 -25.42
C ILE A 144 -1.17 -16.99 -26.31
N ASN A 145 -0.25 -16.21 -26.88
CA ASN A 145 0.80 -16.67 -27.79
C ASN A 145 2.09 -17.09 -27.05
N ARG A 146 2.10 -17.04 -25.71
CA ARG A 146 3.23 -17.45 -24.86
C ARG A 146 2.95 -18.81 -24.24
N ASP A 147 4.01 -19.61 -24.05
CA ASP A 147 3.92 -20.86 -23.31
C ASP A 147 3.69 -20.64 -21.80
N PHE A 148 3.39 -21.71 -21.08
CA PHE A 148 3.13 -21.68 -19.64
C PHE A 148 4.30 -21.14 -18.81
N TRP A 149 5.55 -21.51 -19.12
CA TRP A 149 6.72 -21.08 -18.36
C TRP A 149 7.05 -19.62 -18.61
N THR A 150 6.91 -19.14 -19.85
CA THR A 150 6.99 -17.70 -20.14
C THR A 150 5.90 -16.95 -19.38
N ASN A 151 4.63 -17.36 -19.45
CA ASN A 151 3.55 -16.67 -18.73
C ASN A 151 3.72 -16.70 -17.20
N LEU A 152 4.16 -17.82 -16.61
CA LEU A 152 4.52 -17.90 -15.19
C LEU A 152 5.67 -16.95 -14.83
N THR A 153 6.68 -16.85 -15.70
CA THR A 153 7.81 -15.93 -15.54
C THR A 153 7.37 -14.47 -15.59
N TYR A 154 6.43 -14.12 -16.47
CA TYR A 154 5.79 -12.80 -16.47
C TYR A 154 5.07 -12.52 -15.14
N ILE A 155 4.22 -13.43 -14.62
CA ILE A 155 3.52 -13.25 -13.33
C ILE A 155 4.50 -13.00 -12.17
N LEU A 156 5.69 -13.59 -12.20
CA LEU A 156 6.72 -13.44 -11.18
C LEU A 156 7.63 -12.20 -11.36
N ILE A 157 7.89 -11.76 -12.60
CA ILE A 157 8.83 -10.65 -12.90
C ILE A 157 8.12 -9.31 -13.14
N VAL A 158 6.90 -9.31 -13.70
CA VAL A 158 6.08 -8.10 -13.89
C VAL A 158 5.88 -7.26 -12.61
N PRO A 159 5.82 -7.78 -11.34
CA PRO A 159 5.76 -6.91 -10.17
C PRO A 159 6.95 -5.96 -10.05
N PHE A 160 8.09 -6.30 -10.64
CA PHE A 160 9.33 -5.53 -10.56
C PHE A 160 9.42 -4.46 -11.65
N ILE A 161 8.69 -4.60 -12.77
CA ILE A 161 8.87 -3.80 -14.01
C ILE A 161 7.57 -3.21 -14.59
N ASN A 162 6.37 -3.51 -14.05
CA ASN A 162 5.10 -3.02 -14.62
C ASN A 162 4.94 -1.49 -14.59
N ARG A 163 4.31 -0.90 -15.62
CA ARG A 163 4.20 0.55 -15.84
C ARG A 163 3.47 1.34 -14.73
N PHE A 164 2.55 0.71 -13.97
CA PHE A 164 1.68 1.43 -13.03
C PHE A 164 2.33 1.70 -11.65
N THR A 165 2.79 0.65 -10.95
CA THR A 165 3.57 0.79 -9.69
C THR A 165 4.60 -0.33 -9.57
N PRO A 166 5.73 -0.23 -10.30
CA PRO A 166 6.77 -1.25 -10.27
C PRO A 166 7.49 -1.28 -8.92
N LEU A 167 7.82 -2.47 -8.42
CA LEU A 167 8.56 -2.63 -7.16
C LEU A 167 9.91 -1.88 -7.19
N VAL A 168 10.50 -1.66 -8.37
CA VAL A 168 11.61 -0.75 -8.58
C VAL A 168 11.10 0.46 -9.39
N PRO A 169 11.06 1.69 -8.85
CA PRO A 169 11.75 2.16 -7.63
C PRO A 169 10.93 2.11 -6.33
N PHE A 170 9.62 1.81 -6.36
CA PHE A 170 8.70 2.10 -5.24
C PHE A 170 9.00 1.32 -3.93
N PHE A 171 9.75 0.22 -3.98
CA PHE A 171 10.23 -0.48 -2.78
C PHE A 171 11.22 0.34 -1.93
N SER A 172 11.90 1.33 -2.51
CA SER A 172 12.70 2.28 -1.72
C SER A 172 11.83 3.09 -0.74
N LEU A 173 10.58 3.43 -1.09
CA LEU A 173 9.62 4.07 -0.17
C LEU A 173 9.15 3.11 0.93
N SER A 174 9.07 1.82 0.60
CA SER A 174 8.83 0.76 1.59
C SER A 174 10.00 0.62 2.57
N LEU A 175 11.25 0.80 2.12
CA LEU A 175 12.43 0.85 2.99
C LEU A 175 12.50 2.15 3.81
N PHE A 176 12.08 3.31 3.29
CA PHE A 176 11.87 4.51 4.11
C PHE A 176 10.77 4.28 5.18
N GLY A 177 9.71 3.54 4.85
CA GLY A 177 8.69 3.10 5.81
C GLY A 177 9.21 2.14 6.88
N LEU A 178 10.20 1.29 6.56
CA LEU A 178 10.94 0.49 7.54
C LEU A 178 11.76 1.39 8.50
N ILE A 179 12.46 2.41 7.97
CA ILE A 179 13.18 3.39 8.81
C ILE A 179 12.20 4.08 9.76
N ALA A 180 11.15 4.72 9.23
CA ALA A 180 10.18 5.44 10.05
C ALA A 180 9.48 4.52 11.06
N GLY A 181 9.03 3.33 10.64
CA GLY A 181 8.43 2.33 11.52
C GLY A 181 9.37 1.82 12.62
N SER A 182 10.68 1.78 12.38
CA SER A 182 11.66 1.36 13.40
C SER A 182 11.86 2.41 14.50
N TYR A 183 11.82 3.71 14.17
CA TYR A 183 11.86 4.82 15.14
C TYR A 183 10.54 4.97 15.89
N ILE A 184 9.42 4.96 15.15
CA ILE A 184 8.07 5.09 15.72
C ILE A 184 7.75 3.90 16.64
N GLY A 185 8.16 2.68 16.26
CA GLY A 185 8.07 1.48 17.10
C GLY A 185 8.96 1.49 18.36
N GLU A 186 9.78 2.53 18.57
CA GLU A 186 10.53 2.77 19.82
C GLU A 186 9.92 3.89 20.66
N GLY A 187 8.80 4.49 20.23
CA GLY A 187 8.28 5.74 20.81
C GLY A 187 9.12 6.98 20.49
N ARG A 188 10.25 6.82 19.79
CA ARG A 188 11.31 7.82 19.59
C ARG A 188 11.00 8.85 18.49
N ILE A 189 9.80 9.43 18.52
CA ILE A 189 9.45 10.58 17.66
C ILE A 189 10.10 11.85 18.25
N THR A 190 11.41 11.98 18.04
CA THR A 190 12.20 13.12 18.50
C THR A 190 12.10 14.31 17.54
N LYS A 191 12.41 15.52 18.03
CA LYS A 191 12.58 16.73 17.19
C LYS A 191 13.59 16.49 16.05
N ASN A 192 14.63 15.69 16.31
CA ASN A 192 15.63 15.32 15.32
C ASN A 192 15.08 14.38 14.25
N PHE A 193 14.28 13.38 14.61
CA PHE A 193 13.59 12.51 13.64
C PHE A 193 12.73 13.35 12.68
N LEU A 194 11.87 14.22 13.20
CA LEU A 194 11.02 15.11 12.38
C LEU A 194 11.84 16.04 11.49
N LYS A 195 12.94 16.63 12.00
CA LYS A 195 13.86 17.45 11.20
C LYS A 195 14.46 16.64 10.03
N TRP A 196 14.93 15.43 10.28
CA TRP A 196 15.51 14.58 9.24
C TRP A 196 14.46 14.15 8.21
N SER A 197 13.24 13.81 8.61
CA SER A 197 12.16 13.46 7.67
C SER A 197 11.79 14.64 6.75
N TYR A 198 11.70 15.87 7.27
CA TYR A 198 11.52 17.06 6.42
C TYR A 198 12.72 17.33 5.49
N LEU A 199 13.96 17.11 5.95
CA LEU A 199 15.15 17.24 5.10
C LEU A 199 15.17 16.17 3.98
N SER A 200 14.72 14.95 4.26
CA SER A 200 14.56 13.90 3.23
C SER A 200 13.47 14.26 2.21
N ALA A 201 12.33 14.83 2.65
CA ALA A 201 11.29 15.31 1.75
C ALA A 201 11.79 16.47 0.87
N LEU A 202 12.49 17.46 1.46
CA LEU A 202 13.08 18.58 0.72
C LEU A 202 14.14 18.11 -0.29
N PHE A 203 15.00 17.15 0.09
CA PHE A 203 15.96 16.54 -0.81
C PHE A 203 15.29 15.87 -2.01
N LEU A 204 14.28 15.03 -1.77
CA LEU A 204 13.51 14.36 -2.83
C LEU A 204 12.75 15.37 -3.72
N PHE A 205 12.24 16.47 -3.15
CA PHE A 205 11.62 17.55 -3.93
C PHE A 205 12.64 18.25 -4.84
N ILE A 206 13.85 18.53 -4.34
CA ILE A 206 14.93 19.09 -5.16
C ILE A 206 15.37 18.09 -6.25
N THR A 207 15.48 16.79 -5.93
CA THR A 207 15.74 15.73 -6.93
C THR A 207 14.63 15.66 -7.98
N ALA A 208 13.36 15.84 -7.59
CA ALA A 208 12.24 15.92 -8.52
C ALA A 208 12.41 17.11 -9.48
N ILE A 209 12.57 18.34 -8.97
CA ILE A 209 12.75 19.53 -9.82
C ILE A 209 13.96 19.38 -10.76
N ILE A 210 15.11 18.90 -10.27
CA ILE A 210 16.31 18.69 -11.10
C ILE A 210 16.06 17.64 -12.19
N SER A 211 15.44 16.50 -11.86
CA SER A 211 15.13 15.46 -12.85
C SER A 211 14.06 15.90 -13.85
N GLY A 212 13.07 16.70 -13.44
CA GLY A 212 12.07 17.29 -14.34
C GLY A 212 12.68 18.32 -15.31
N LEU A 213 13.68 19.08 -14.88
CA LEU A 213 14.42 20.02 -15.73
C LEU A 213 15.39 19.34 -16.71
N ILE A 214 15.92 18.15 -16.38
CA ILE A 214 16.88 17.41 -17.23
C ILE A 214 16.20 16.40 -18.15
N LEU A 215 15.13 15.72 -17.68
CA LEU A 215 14.47 14.60 -18.38
C LEU A 215 13.04 14.93 -18.84
N GLY A 216 12.53 16.12 -18.49
CA GLY A 216 11.14 16.52 -18.71
C GLY A 216 10.23 16.28 -17.51
N PHE A 217 9.23 17.15 -17.34
CA PHE A 217 8.21 17.05 -16.29
C PHE A 217 7.13 16.01 -16.64
N ASP A 218 7.56 14.76 -16.88
CA ASP A 218 6.67 13.66 -17.23
C ASP A 218 5.80 13.24 -16.03
N LEU A 219 4.50 13.46 -16.17
CA LEU A 219 3.46 13.10 -15.19
C LEU A 219 2.88 11.69 -15.43
N GLU A 220 3.33 10.98 -16.46
CA GLU A 220 2.95 9.59 -16.72
C GLU A 220 4.00 8.57 -16.24
N GLY A 221 3.55 7.33 -16.05
CA GLY A 221 4.41 6.17 -15.83
C GLY A 221 5.27 6.23 -14.58
N ASP A 222 6.52 5.75 -14.69
CA ASP A 222 7.45 5.57 -13.57
C ASP A 222 8.60 6.61 -13.56
N SER A 223 8.32 7.82 -14.07
CA SER A 223 9.31 8.88 -14.24
C SER A 223 10.01 9.24 -12.91
N LEU A 224 11.33 9.52 -12.97
CA LEU A 224 12.10 9.87 -11.76
C LEU A 224 11.59 11.17 -11.12
N PHE A 225 11.07 12.09 -11.93
CA PHE A 225 10.39 13.30 -11.47
C PHE A 225 9.14 12.95 -10.65
N LEU A 226 8.18 12.24 -11.23
CA LEU A 226 6.91 11.89 -10.59
C LEU A 226 7.13 11.07 -9.32
N PHE A 227 8.00 10.05 -9.39
CA PHE A 227 8.38 9.24 -8.24
C PHE A 227 8.94 10.10 -7.09
N SER A 228 9.91 10.96 -7.37
CA SER A 228 10.57 11.78 -6.34
C SER A 228 9.63 12.86 -5.77
N PHE A 229 8.77 13.41 -6.62
CA PHE A 229 7.76 14.42 -6.25
C PHE A 229 6.68 13.84 -5.32
N VAL A 230 6.09 12.70 -5.69
CA VAL A 230 5.10 11.99 -4.87
C VAL A 230 5.72 11.51 -3.55
N ALA A 231 6.95 10.98 -3.59
CA ALA A 231 7.67 10.56 -2.40
C ALA A 231 7.96 11.72 -1.42
N ALA A 232 8.36 12.88 -1.95
CA ALA A 232 8.53 14.10 -1.16
C ALA A 232 7.21 14.54 -0.50
N GLY A 233 6.10 14.49 -1.26
CA GLY A 233 4.75 14.78 -0.77
C GLY A 233 4.30 13.84 0.35
N GLU A 234 4.40 12.51 0.15
CA GLU A 234 4.07 11.51 1.18
C GLU A 234 4.86 11.75 2.48
N ILE A 235 6.19 11.95 2.37
CA ILE A 235 7.05 12.12 3.56
C ILE A 235 6.76 13.46 4.24
N ALA A 236 6.58 14.56 3.49
CA ALA A 236 6.25 15.86 4.07
C ALA A 236 4.91 15.84 4.81
N ILE A 237 3.85 15.32 4.18
CA ILE A 237 2.50 15.25 4.77
C ILE A 237 2.48 14.29 5.96
N GLY A 238 3.12 13.12 5.86
CA GLY A 238 3.24 12.17 6.97
C GLY A 238 3.99 12.76 8.16
N THR A 239 5.09 13.48 7.92
CA THR A 239 5.87 14.16 8.97
C THR A 239 5.06 15.29 9.61
N LEU A 240 4.31 16.05 8.81
CA LEU A 240 3.43 17.11 9.29
C LEU A 240 2.32 16.57 10.18
N ILE A 241 1.67 15.46 9.80
CA ILE A 241 0.66 14.80 10.63
C ILE A 241 1.28 14.33 11.95
N LEU A 242 2.41 13.61 11.93
CA LEU A 242 3.11 13.18 13.15
C LEU A 242 3.53 14.36 14.04
N GLN A 243 3.94 15.48 13.46
CA GLN A 243 4.30 16.70 14.20
C GLN A 243 3.08 17.40 14.82
N LEU A 244 1.97 17.49 14.08
CA LEU A 244 0.75 18.18 14.52
C LEU A 244 -0.06 17.38 15.54
N VAL A 245 -0.02 16.04 15.44
CA VAL A 245 -0.86 15.09 16.17
C VAL A 245 -0.08 14.48 17.33
N ASP A 246 0.86 13.58 17.07
CA ASP A 246 1.55 12.80 18.10
C ASP A 246 2.58 13.62 18.88
N TYR A 247 3.52 14.27 18.19
CA TYR A 247 4.61 15.04 18.84
C TYR A 247 4.09 16.20 19.70
N ARG A 248 2.98 16.82 19.29
CA ARG A 248 2.30 17.88 20.05
C ARG A 248 1.34 17.35 21.13
N GLY A 249 1.26 16.05 21.35
CA GLY A 249 0.38 15.42 22.35
C GLY A 249 -1.11 15.63 22.09
N LYS A 250 -1.51 15.82 20.82
CA LYS A 250 -2.89 16.10 20.39
C LYS A 250 -3.62 14.85 19.84
N ALA A 251 -2.98 13.67 19.88
CA ALA A 251 -3.49 12.40 19.37
C ALA A 251 -4.96 12.13 19.70
N GLU A 252 -5.37 12.25 20.97
CA GLU A 252 -6.75 12.02 21.40
C GLU A 252 -7.76 13.02 20.77
N LYS A 253 -7.43 14.32 20.80
CA LYS A 253 -8.30 15.40 20.29
C LYS A 253 -8.38 15.44 18.76
N PHE A 254 -7.27 15.21 18.07
CA PHE A 254 -7.27 15.00 16.62
C PHE A 254 -8.04 13.74 16.28
N GLY A 255 -7.80 12.68 17.04
CA GLY A 255 -8.43 11.38 16.90
C GLY A 255 -9.96 11.43 16.89
N LYS A 256 -10.56 12.11 17.88
CA LYS A 256 -12.03 12.29 17.95
C LYS A 256 -12.61 13.05 16.74
N LYS A 257 -11.78 13.77 15.96
CA LYS A 257 -12.16 14.39 14.68
C LYS A 257 -11.82 13.51 13.47
N SER A 258 -10.79 12.68 13.53
CA SER A 258 -10.32 11.87 12.40
C SER A 258 -11.11 10.58 12.17
N ILE A 259 -12.14 10.28 12.98
CA ILE A 259 -12.96 9.06 12.89
C ILE A 259 -13.50 8.79 11.47
N PHE A 260 -13.78 9.83 10.67
CA PHE A 260 -14.09 9.68 9.24
C PHE A 260 -12.98 8.92 8.49
N PHE A 261 -11.74 9.41 8.51
CA PHE A 261 -10.59 8.76 7.89
C PHE A 261 -10.21 7.45 8.61
N ARG A 262 -10.37 7.39 9.94
CA ARG A 262 -10.10 6.21 10.77
C ARG A 262 -10.99 5.02 10.35
N ARG A 263 -12.21 5.27 9.83
CA ARG A 263 -13.09 4.27 9.17
C ARG A 263 -12.58 3.81 7.81
N PHE A 264 -12.34 4.73 6.87
CA PHE A 264 -11.85 4.37 5.52
C PHE A 264 -10.53 3.59 5.60
N ASN A 265 -9.63 3.96 6.52
CA ASN A 265 -8.37 3.25 6.77
C ASN A 265 -8.56 1.82 7.32
N MET A 266 -9.68 1.49 7.99
CA MET A 266 -9.99 0.12 8.42
C MET A 266 -10.54 -0.78 7.30
N LEU A 267 -10.91 -0.19 6.17
CA LEU A 267 -11.42 -0.89 4.98
C LEU A 267 -10.59 -0.57 3.73
N LEU A 268 -9.35 -0.09 3.85
CA LEU A 268 -8.54 0.37 2.73
C LEU A 268 -8.28 -0.74 1.68
N LEU A 269 -8.03 -1.97 2.12
CA LEU A 269 -7.86 -3.14 1.25
C LEU A 269 -9.20 -3.54 0.63
N THR A 270 -10.28 -3.45 1.41
CA THR A 270 -11.64 -3.75 0.92
C THR A 270 -12.10 -2.75 -0.14
N ILE A 271 -11.97 -1.45 0.11
CA ILE A 271 -12.33 -0.37 -0.82
C ILE A 271 -11.50 -0.46 -2.11
N TRP A 272 -10.22 -0.84 -2.02
CA TRP A 272 -9.38 -1.08 -3.20
C TRP A 272 -9.89 -2.27 -4.03
N CYS A 273 -10.09 -3.44 -3.42
CA CYS A 273 -10.55 -4.63 -4.14
C CYS A 273 -11.98 -4.48 -4.72
N PHE A 274 -12.78 -3.56 -4.17
CA PHE A 274 -14.12 -3.23 -4.66
C PHE A 274 -14.15 -1.88 -5.40
N GLN A 275 -13.03 -1.39 -5.96
CA GLN A 275 -12.99 -0.09 -6.65
C GLN A 275 -13.97 -0.01 -7.83
N TRP A 276 -14.23 -1.12 -8.53
CA TRP A 276 -15.26 -1.23 -9.58
C TRP A 276 -16.66 -0.81 -9.12
N VAL A 277 -17.00 -0.91 -7.83
CA VAL A 277 -18.32 -0.52 -7.27
C VAL A 277 -18.55 1.00 -7.41
N THR A 278 -17.50 1.79 -7.71
CA THR A 278 -17.64 3.19 -8.14
C THR A 278 -18.44 3.36 -9.45
N ILE A 279 -18.61 2.31 -10.26
CA ILE A 279 -19.42 2.39 -11.49
C ILE A 279 -20.89 2.72 -11.20
N PHE A 280 -21.45 2.29 -10.06
CA PHE A 280 -22.86 2.54 -9.73
C PHE A 280 -23.21 4.04 -9.56
N PRO A 281 -22.50 4.84 -8.72
CA PRO A 281 -22.75 6.28 -8.67
C PRO A 281 -22.43 6.99 -9.99
N VAL A 282 -21.51 6.49 -10.82
CA VAL A 282 -21.26 7.05 -12.18
C VAL A 282 -22.45 6.78 -13.11
N LEU A 283 -22.93 5.54 -13.20
CA LEU A 283 -24.12 5.15 -13.98
C LEU A 283 -25.36 5.95 -13.58
N ILE A 284 -25.61 6.09 -12.27
CA ILE A 284 -26.74 6.87 -11.74
C ILE A 284 -26.59 8.35 -12.08
N PHE A 285 -25.39 8.92 -11.93
CA PHE A 285 -25.13 10.32 -12.26
C PHE A 285 -25.30 10.58 -13.76
N ASP A 286 -24.82 9.69 -14.63
CA ASP A 286 -24.96 9.84 -16.08
C ASP A 286 -26.41 9.71 -16.53
N ALA A 287 -27.14 8.70 -16.03
CA ALA A 287 -28.56 8.50 -16.34
C ALA A 287 -29.47 9.65 -15.85
N VAL A 288 -29.08 10.36 -14.78
CA VAL A 288 -29.82 11.52 -14.24
C VAL A 288 -29.45 12.84 -14.92
N THR A 289 -28.21 12.99 -15.41
CA THR A 289 -27.70 14.28 -15.94
C THR A 289 -27.56 14.33 -17.46
N GLY A 290 -27.34 13.20 -18.12
CA GLY A 290 -27.01 13.11 -19.55
C GLY A 290 -25.66 13.73 -19.91
N TRP A 291 -24.71 13.83 -18.97
CA TRP A 291 -23.46 14.57 -19.16
C TRP A 291 -22.32 13.77 -19.81
N GLY A 292 -22.50 12.48 -20.11
CA GLY A 292 -21.47 11.64 -20.71
C GLY A 292 -20.36 11.28 -19.71
N ALA A 293 -20.75 10.95 -18.48
CA ALA A 293 -19.83 10.58 -17.41
C ALA A 293 -19.08 9.28 -17.71
N LEU A 294 -19.75 8.30 -18.33
CA LEU A 294 -19.13 7.05 -18.78
C LEU A 294 -18.16 7.29 -19.95
N ASP A 295 -18.50 8.22 -20.84
CA ASP A 295 -17.69 8.63 -21.99
C ASP A 295 -16.47 9.50 -21.61
N GLY A 296 -16.30 9.85 -20.33
CA GLY A 296 -15.26 10.77 -19.88
C GLY A 296 -15.42 12.23 -20.33
N LYS A 297 -16.61 12.63 -20.81
CA LYS A 297 -16.90 13.96 -21.39
C LYS A 297 -17.09 15.08 -20.35
N LEU A 298 -16.88 14.80 -19.07
CA LEU A 298 -17.11 15.74 -17.99
C LEU A 298 -16.08 16.87 -17.95
N ASN A 299 -16.56 18.10 -17.79
CA ASN A 299 -15.72 19.23 -17.44
C ASN A 299 -15.34 19.23 -15.93
N GLY A 300 -14.43 20.12 -15.53
CA GLY A 300 -13.87 20.14 -14.18
C GLY A 300 -14.88 20.27 -13.04
N TYR A 301 -15.97 21.05 -13.17
CA TYR A 301 -16.96 21.18 -12.10
C TYR A 301 -17.90 19.97 -12.04
N GLN A 302 -18.22 19.37 -13.19
CA GLN A 302 -19.00 18.13 -13.27
C GLN A 302 -18.23 16.96 -12.64
N LEU A 303 -16.93 16.86 -12.93
CA LEU A 303 -16.03 15.86 -12.35
C LEU A 303 -15.90 16.03 -10.82
N LEU A 304 -15.78 17.26 -10.31
CA LEU A 304 -15.77 17.53 -8.86
C LEU A 304 -17.09 17.15 -8.17
N LEU A 305 -18.23 17.38 -8.83
CA LEU A 305 -19.54 16.96 -8.31
C LEU A 305 -19.67 15.44 -8.29
N LEU A 306 -19.28 14.75 -9.36
CA LEU A 306 -19.25 13.29 -9.43
C LEU A 306 -18.33 12.70 -8.35
N LEU A 307 -17.12 13.26 -8.15
CA LEU A 307 -16.20 12.84 -7.10
C LEU A 307 -16.82 12.97 -5.71
N ALA A 308 -17.55 14.05 -5.42
CA ALA A 308 -18.26 14.23 -4.17
C ALA A 308 -19.36 13.16 -3.97
N ILE A 309 -20.09 12.80 -5.04
CA ILE A 309 -21.11 11.74 -5.03
C ILE A 309 -20.47 10.37 -4.79
N VAL A 310 -19.35 10.05 -5.44
CA VAL A 310 -18.59 8.80 -5.23
C VAL A 310 -18.08 8.69 -3.79
N VAL A 311 -17.56 9.78 -3.21
CA VAL A 311 -17.11 9.81 -1.80
C VAL A 311 -18.28 9.65 -0.84
N LEU A 312 -19.43 10.27 -1.11
CA LEU A 312 -20.65 10.11 -0.31
C LEU A 312 -21.20 8.68 -0.36
N PHE A 313 -21.24 8.07 -1.55
CA PHE A 313 -21.64 6.68 -1.77
C PHE A 313 -20.76 5.70 -0.98
N TRP A 314 -19.43 5.85 -1.06
CA TRP A 314 -18.51 5.06 -0.23
C TRP A 314 -18.68 5.31 1.27
N TYR A 315 -18.90 6.56 1.69
CA TYR A 315 -19.17 6.87 3.10
C TYR A 315 -20.43 6.16 3.62
N ILE A 316 -21.50 6.08 2.80
CA ILE A 316 -22.72 5.34 3.14
C ILE A 316 -22.42 3.84 3.27
N ILE A 317 -21.72 3.23 2.30
CA ILE A 317 -21.31 1.81 2.36
C ILE A 317 -20.50 1.53 3.64
N VAL A 318 -19.48 2.34 3.91
CA VAL A 318 -18.61 2.20 5.09
C VAL A 318 -19.41 2.34 6.40
N ARG A 319 -20.39 3.25 6.46
CA ARG A 319 -21.28 3.44 7.63
C ARG A 319 -22.31 2.33 7.81
N LEU A 320 -22.72 1.65 6.73
CA LEU A 320 -23.53 0.44 6.81
C LEU A 320 -22.69 -0.77 7.27
N TRP A 321 -21.48 -0.91 6.74
CA TRP A 321 -20.56 -2.01 7.09
C TRP A 321 -20.08 -1.93 8.56
N GLU A 322 -19.95 -0.71 9.10
CA GLU A 322 -19.67 -0.47 10.53
C GLU A 322 -20.75 -1.08 11.45
N LYS A 323 -22.03 -1.10 11.03
CA LYS A 323 -23.12 -1.70 11.82
C LYS A 323 -23.00 -3.21 11.98
N VAL A 324 -22.33 -3.88 11.03
CA VAL A 324 -22.06 -5.34 11.08
C VAL A 324 -20.61 -5.64 11.47
N GLU A 325 -19.95 -4.71 12.17
CA GLU A 325 -18.59 -4.86 12.69
C GLU A 325 -17.56 -5.21 11.60
N PHE A 326 -17.75 -4.65 10.39
CA PHE A 326 -16.90 -4.90 9.22
C PHE A 326 -16.73 -6.39 8.84
N LYS A 327 -17.64 -7.26 9.31
CA LYS A 327 -17.63 -8.70 8.98
C LYS A 327 -17.73 -8.91 7.47
N GLY A 328 -16.93 -9.83 6.94
CA GLY A 328 -16.82 -10.08 5.50
C GLY A 328 -15.88 -9.15 4.73
N SER A 329 -15.30 -8.11 5.35
CA SER A 329 -14.26 -7.29 4.70
C SER A 329 -12.98 -8.09 4.46
N PHE A 330 -12.14 -7.69 3.50
CA PHE A 330 -10.85 -8.36 3.24
C PHE A 330 -9.87 -8.20 4.42
N GLU A 331 -9.95 -7.12 5.21
CA GLU A 331 -9.26 -7.02 6.49
C GLU A 331 -9.76 -8.05 7.51
N TRP A 332 -11.08 -8.19 7.66
CA TRP A 332 -11.69 -9.18 8.56
C TRP A 332 -11.32 -10.62 8.14
N LEU A 333 -11.36 -10.92 6.85
CA LEU A 333 -10.94 -12.21 6.28
C LEU A 333 -9.45 -12.48 6.50
N THR A 334 -8.58 -11.48 6.28
CA THR A 334 -7.14 -11.59 6.56
C THR A 334 -6.89 -11.98 8.02
N ILE A 335 -7.56 -11.32 8.95
CA ILE A 335 -7.40 -11.62 10.38
C ILE A 335 -8.03 -12.97 10.73
N ALA A 336 -9.19 -13.32 10.17
CA ALA A 336 -9.82 -14.63 10.37
C ALA A 336 -8.91 -15.79 9.96
N ILE A 337 -8.18 -15.66 8.84
CA ILE A 337 -7.20 -16.65 8.37
C ILE A 337 -5.99 -16.70 9.33
N LEU A 338 -5.44 -15.54 9.72
CA LEU A 338 -4.28 -15.45 10.62
C LEU A 338 -4.58 -15.86 12.08
N SER A 339 -5.86 -15.84 12.50
CA SER A 339 -6.31 -16.27 13.83
C SER A 339 -6.78 -17.72 13.90
N LYS A 340 -6.88 -18.45 12.77
CA LYS A 340 -7.35 -19.85 12.74
C LYS A 340 -6.47 -20.72 13.65
N GLY A 341 -7.09 -21.35 14.65
CA GLY A 341 -6.38 -22.14 15.68
C GLY A 341 -5.93 -21.36 16.92
N ARG A 342 -6.46 -20.15 17.17
CA ARG A 342 -6.25 -19.40 18.43
C ARG A 342 -7.59 -19.13 19.11
N ALA A 343 -7.61 -19.21 20.45
CA ALA A 343 -8.82 -18.97 21.25
C ALA A 343 -9.29 -17.49 21.20
N ASP A 344 -8.36 -16.55 21.09
CA ASP A 344 -8.56 -15.09 21.13
C ASP A 344 -9.32 -14.51 19.89
N ALA A 345 -10.15 -15.30 19.21
CA ALA A 345 -10.78 -14.95 17.94
C ALA A 345 -12.03 -14.03 18.07
N GLY A 346 -12.30 -13.52 19.28
CA GLY A 346 -13.56 -12.87 19.67
C GLY A 346 -13.76 -11.44 19.18
N ASP A 347 -12.73 -10.59 19.21
CA ASP A 347 -12.75 -9.25 18.59
C ASP A 347 -11.59 -9.13 17.60
N ARG A 348 -11.88 -9.40 16.33
CA ARG A 348 -10.87 -9.51 15.27
C ARG A 348 -10.37 -8.16 14.77
N LEU A 349 -11.21 -7.13 14.80
CA LEU A 349 -10.87 -5.80 14.28
C LEU A 349 -10.73 -4.72 15.37
N LYS A 350 -10.99 -5.05 16.64
CA LYS A 350 -10.81 -4.16 17.79
C LYS A 350 -11.49 -2.81 17.57
N ILE A 351 -12.72 -2.84 17.07
CA ILE A 351 -13.35 -1.67 16.41
C ILE A 351 -13.51 -0.50 17.38
N GLN A 352 -13.77 -0.76 18.66
CA GLN A 352 -13.83 0.30 19.66
C GLN A 352 -12.45 0.94 19.90
N GLU A 353 -11.37 0.15 19.94
CA GLU A 353 -9.99 0.67 20.02
C GLU A 353 -9.60 1.40 18.74
N ILE A 354 -9.91 0.84 17.56
CA ILE A 354 -9.45 1.36 16.26
C ILE A 354 -10.36 2.47 15.69
N LEU A 355 -11.61 2.65 16.12
CA LEU A 355 -12.44 3.82 15.74
C LEU A 355 -12.69 4.86 16.84
N TYR A 356 -12.95 4.43 18.08
CA TYR A 356 -13.51 5.32 19.14
C TYR A 356 -12.52 5.65 20.26
N ASN A 357 -11.54 4.79 20.52
CA ASN A 357 -10.42 4.99 21.43
C ASN A 357 -9.04 4.91 20.72
N PRO A 358 -8.88 5.50 19.53
CA PRO A 358 -6.94 5.60 18.56
C PRO A 358 -5.87 5.82 19.67
N GLU A 359 -5.11 4.79 20.05
CA GLU A 359 -4.00 4.96 21.02
C GLU A 359 -2.99 6.01 20.53
N SER A 360 -2.38 6.76 21.46
CA SER A 360 -1.22 7.62 21.13
C SER A 360 -0.06 6.76 20.67
N ILE A 361 0.51 7.04 19.50
CA ILE A 361 1.64 6.26 18.98
C ILE A 361 2.92 6.63 19.74
N VAL A 362 3.03 7.89 20.16
CA VAL A 362 4.02 8.31 21.16
C VAL A 362 3.57 7.84 22.53
N ILE A 363 4.28 6.84 23.05
CA ILE A 363 4.41 6.63 24.49
C ILE A 363 5.19 7.82 25.01
N LYS A 364 4.56 8.65 25.85
CA LYS A 364 5.32 9.59 26.67
C LYS A 364 6.05 8.80 27.72
N GLU A 365 7.38 8.83 27.69
CA GLU A 365 8.16 8.60 28.91
C GLU A 365 7.68 9.63 29.95
N LYS A 366 7.48 9.19 31.19
CA LYS A 366 7.14 10.10 32.29
C LYS A 366 8.43 10.71 32.79
N ASP A 367 8.71 11.93 32.31
CA ASP A 367 9.60 12.88 32.98
C ASP A 367 9.10 13.16 34.42
#